data_AF-A0A956NGC5-F1
#
_entry.id   AF-A0A956NGC5-F1
#
_cell.length_a   1.000
_cell.length_b   1.000
_cell.length_c   1.000
_cell.angle_alpha   90.00
_cell.angle_beta   90.00
_cell.angle_gamma   90.00
#
_symmetry.space_group_name_H-M   'P 1'
#
loop_
_entity.id
_entity.type
_entity.pdbx_description
1 polymer ?
#
loop_
_entity_poly.entity_id
_entity_poly.type
_entity_poly.pdbx_seq_one_letter_code
_entity_poly.pdbx_strand_id
1 'polypeptide(L)'
;MTDSRRGRLRGHETPGVNDDGMQHPDFAQTDMACDTLRRIRSVLADTSASTGTSFLEGLTGSLSRALDVRYVFVGAWDSVQSDELVQTLAVAIDGRNVANFTYDLPNSPCAQVIDRKTCVYPSRLRALFPDDPLLQEFCAESYVGCPLFDEDGRAVG
;
A
#
# COMPACT_ATOMS: atom_id res chain seq x y z
N MET A 1 -4.08 -51.39 63.61
CA MET A 1 -4.35 -50.58 62.40
C MET A 1 -3.28 -50.98 61.39
N THR A 2 -3.51 -52.05 60.60
CA THR A 2 -3.93 -52.02 59.17
C THR A 2 -2.89 -51.31 58.29
N ASP A 3 -2.39 -51.82 57.16
CA ASP A 3 -2.67 -53.01 56.36
C ASP A 3 -1.51 -53.19 55.35
N SER A 4 -1.43 -54.42 54.82
CA SER A 4 -0.51 -54.96 53.84
C SER A 4 -0.81 -54.54 52.39
N ARG A 5 0.28 -54.48 51.60
CA ARG A 5 0.43 -54.99 50.22
C ARG A 5 -0.38 -54.38 49.05
N ARG A 6 0.38 -53.94 48.03
CA ARG A 6 0.41 -54.36 46.60
C ARG A 6 1.11 -53.24 45.81
N GLY A 7 2.00 -53.41 44.84
CA GLY A 7 2.46 -54.55 44.05
C GLY A 7 2.83 -54.02 42.65
N ARG A 8 4.10 -54.18 42.22
CA ARG A 8 4.61 -54.67 40.90
C ARG A 8 3.81 -54.28 39.61
N LEU A 9 4.35 -53.80 38.47
CA LEU A 9 5.58 -54.07 37.68
C LEU A 9 5.68 -53.12 36.45
N ARG A 10 6.93 -52.90 35.98
CA ARG A 10 7.42 -52.72 34.58
C ARG A 10 6.89 -51.51 33.76
N GLY A 11 7.66 -50.87 32.88
CA GLY A 11 8.92 -51.22 32.25
C GLY A 11 9.71 -49.98 31.82
N HIS A 12 10.97 -50.22 31.49
CA HIS A 12 11.98 -49.25 31.11
C HIS A 12 12.13 -49.29 29.58
N GLU A 13 11.77 -48.21 28.89
CA GLU A 13 12.15 -47.94 27.50
C GLU A 13 12.01 -46.44 27.20
N THR A 14 13.14 -45.78 26.97
CA THR A 14 13.31 -44.45 26.34
C THR A 14 13.47 -44.63 24.82
N PRO A 15 13.60 -43.57 24.00
CA PRO A 15 12.89 -42.30 23.92
C PRO A 15 12.30 -42.10 22.48
N GLY A 16 11.21 -41.35 22.34
CA GLY A 16 10.65 -41.00 21.03
C GLY A 16 10.42 -39.50 20.93
N VAL A 17 11.46 -38.77 20.53
CA VAL A 17 11.29 -37.48 19.84
C VAL A 17 10.63 -37.78 18.51
N ASN A 18 9.47 -37.17 18.27
CA ASN A 18 8.91 -36.77 16.98
C ASN A 18 7.96 -35.63 17.37
N ASP A 19 8.42 -34.38 17.35
CA ASP A 19 8.51 -33.54 16.15
C ASP A 19 7.26 -33.68 15.30
N ASP A 20 6.27 -32.85 15.62
CA ASP A 20 5.41 -32.20 14.64
C ASP A 20 4.68 -31.10 15.41
N GLY A 21 5.45 -30.04 15.69
CA GLY A 21 4.89 -28.72 15.92
C GLY A 21 4.14 -28.30 14.68
N MET A 22 2.89 -28.76 14.54
CA MET A 22 1.96 -28.22 13.55
C MET A 22 1.58 -26.82 14.03
N GLN A 23 2.46 -25.87 13.72
CA GLN A 23 2.17 -24.46 13.77
C GLN A 23 0.88 -24.26 12.96
N HIS A 24 -0.23 -23.98 13.63
CA HIS A 24 -1.41 -23.46 12.97
C HIS A 24 -0.97 -22.20 12.22
N PRO A 25 -1.16 -22.10 10.90
CA PRO A 25 -0.89 -20.85 10.21
C PRO A 25 -1.82 -19.79 10.79
N ASP A 26 -1.23 -18.64 11.09
CA ASP A 26 -1.92 -17.44 11.54
C ASP A 26 -2.99 -17.03 10.52
N PHE A 27 -4.24 -17.43 10.75
CA PHE A 27 -5.37 -17.15 9.88
C PHE A 27 -5.68 -15.64 9.77
N ALA A 28 -5.04 -14.78 10.57
CA ALA A 28 -5.23 -13.32 10.51
C ALA A 28 -4.55 -12.66 9.28
N GLN A 29 -3.60 -13.31 8.63
CA GLN A 29 -2.93 -12.75 7.44
C GLN A 29 -3.76 -12.82 6.16
N THR A 30 -4.77 -13.70 6.10
CA THR A 30 -5.58 -13.91 4.87
C THR A 30 -6.78 -12.96 4.80
N ASP A 31 -7.32 -12.53 5.94
CA ASP A 31 -8.47 -11.61 6.00
C ASP A 31 -8.11 -10.17 5.59
N MET A 32 -6.92 -9.68 5.95
CA MET A 32 -6.46 -8.33 5.62
C MET A 32 -6.32 -8.09 4.11
N ALA A 33 -5.86 -9.10 3.36
CA ALA A 33 -5.73 -9.01 1.90
C ALA A 33 -7.10 -9.00 1.21
N CYS A 34 -8.04 -9.84 1.66
CA CYS A 34 -9.41 -9.87 1.15
C CYS A 34 -10.17 -8.57 1.43
N ASP A 35 -9.99 -7.99 2.62
CA ASP A 35 -10.64 -6.73 2.98
C ASP A 35 -10.06 -5.55 2.19
N THR A 36 -8.74 -5.49 2.03
CA THR A 36 -8.07 -4.51 1.17
C THR A 36 -8.58 -4.61 -0.27
N LEU A 37 -8.66 -5.83 -0.83
CA LEU A 37 -9.17 -6.06 -2.18
C LEU A 37 -10.66 -5.71 -2.33
N ARG A 38 -11.49 -5.98 -1.31
CA ARG A 38 -12.90 -5.55 -1.30
C ARG A 38 -13.03 -4.03 -1.33
N ARG A 39 -12.20 -3.32 -0.56
CA ARG A 39 -12.18 -1.85 -0.55
C ARG A 39 -11.71 -1.25 -1.86
N ILE A 40 -10.68 -1.84 -2.49
CA ILE A 40 -10.23 -1.43 -3.83
C ILE A 40 -11.34 -1.70 -4.87
N ARG A 41 -12.03 -2.84 -4.76
CA ARG A 41 -13.10 -3.21 -5.69
C ARG A 41 -14.35 -2.34 -5.55
N SER A 42 -14.68 -1.86 -4.35
CA SER A 42 -15.77 -0.89 -4.15
C SER A 42 -15.42 0.47 -4.75
N VAL A 43 -14.16 0.91 -4.63
CA VAL A 43 -13.66 2.14 -5.27
C VAL A 43 -13.90 2.09 -6.79
N LEU A 44 -13.58 0.96 -7.43
CA LEU A 44 -13.79 0.79 -8.88
C LEU A 44 -15.29 0.79 -9.26
N ALA A 45 -16.14 0.19 -8.43
CA ALA A 45 -17.59 0.14 -8.66
C ALA A 45 -18.27 1.50 -8.53
N ASP A 46 -17.84 2.35 -7.59
CA ASP A 46 -18.40 3.70 -7.40
C ASP A 46 -18.03 4.67 -8.54
N THR A 47 -16.96 4.35 -9.29
CA THR A 47 -16.47 5.17 -10.39
C THR A 47 -16.94 4.72 -11.78
N SER A 48 -17.69 3.62 -11.91
CA SER A 48 -18.10 3.06 -13.21
C SER A 48 -19.09 3.91 -14.01
N ALA A 49 -19.62 4.99 -13.42
CA ALA A 49 -20.62 5.88 -14.04
C ALA A 49 -20.06 7.25 -14.47
N SER A 50 -18.80 7.56 -14.16
CA SER A 50 -18.17 8.85 -14.43
C SER A 50 -16.95 8.69 -15.34
N THR A 51 -16.72 9.67 -16.22
CA THR A 51 -15.55 9.75 -17.10
C THR A 51 -14.78 11.04 -16.85
N GLY A 52 -13.49 11.06 -17.18
CA GLY A 52 -12.64 12.25 -17.03
C GLY A 52 -12.36 12.64 -15.57
N THR A 53 -12.36 13.93 -15.27
CA THR A 53 -11.95 14.47 -13.96
C THR A 53 -12.79 13.93 -12.80
N SER A 54 -14.12 13.82 -12.96
CA SER A 54 -15.00 13.33 -11.90
C SER A 54 -14.77 11.87 -11.53
N PHE A 55 -14.24 11.06 -12.46
CA PHE A 55 -13.79 9.69 -12.16
C PHE A 55 -12.57 9.72 -11.25
N LEU A 56 -11.54 10.50 -11.61
CA LEU A 56 -10.29 10.58 -10.85
C LEU A 56 -10.51 11.18 -9.46
N GLU A 57 -11.37 12.18 -9.34
CA GLU A 57 -11.81 12.74 -8.06
C GLU A 57 -12.54 11.73 -7.17
N GLY A 58 -13.40 10.89 -7.75
CA GLY A 58 -14.06 9.80 -7.03
C GLY A 58 -13.07 8.72 -6.59
N LEU A 59 -12.12 8.38 -7.45
CA LEU A 59 -11.05 7.42 -7.22
C LEU A 59 -10.14 7.86 -6.06
N THR A 60 -9.57 9.07 -6.12
CA THR A 60 -8.64 9.56 -5.09
C THR A 60 -9.32 9.70 -3.73
N GLY A 61 -10.54 10.24 -3.70
CA GLY A 61 -11.33 10.33 -2.47
C GLY A 61 -11.65 8.95 -1.87
N SER A 62 -11.98 7.96 -2.71
CA SER A 62 -12.29 6.62 -2.24
C SER A 62 -11.04 5.86 -1.78
N LEU A 63 -9.91 6.01 -2.47
CA LEU A 63 -8.62 5.45 -2.04
C LEU A 63 -8.17 6.01 -0.70
N SER A 64 -8.29 7.33 -0.50
CA SER A 64 -7.95 7.97 0.77
C SER A 64 -8.73 7.35 1.93
N ARG A 65 -10.05 7.15 1.77
CA ARG A 65 -10.90 6.51 2.79
C ARG A 65 -10.64 5.02 2.96
N ALA A 66 -10.42 4.29 1.86
CA ALA A 66 -10.23 2.85 1.87
C ALA A 66 -8.92 2.44 2.57
N LEU A 67 -7.85 3.18 2.29
CA LEU A 67 -6.50 2.91 2.77
C LEU A 67 -6.14 3.69 4.04
N ASP A 68 -7.02 4.59 4.49
CA ASP A 68 -6.80 5.50 5.63
C ASP A 68 -5.51 6.31 5.48
N VAL A 69 -5.31 6.85 4.28
CA VAL A 69 -4.12 7.65 3.93
C VAL A 69 -4.47 9.13 3.76
N ARG A 70 -3.53 9.96 4.21
CA ARG A 70 -3.71 11.42 4.27
C ARG A 70 -3.67 12.11 2.91
N TYR A 71 -2.81 11.63 2.00
CA TYR A 71 -2.58 12.25 0.70
C TYR A 71 -2.75 11.20 -0.39
N VAL A 72 -3.61 11.49 -1.37
CA VAL A 72 -3.75 10.70 -2.60
C VAL A 72 -3.88 11.66 -3.77
N PHE A 73 -3.12 11.45 -4.83
CA PHE A 73 -3.27 12.21 -6.05
C PHE A 73 -2.90 11.38 -7.27
N VAL A 74 -3.45 11.77 -8.42
CA VAL A 74 -3.07 11.24 -9.73
C VAL A 74 -2.33 12.33 -10.47
N GLY A 75 -1.11 12.04 -10.90
CA GLY A 75 -0.30 12.93 -11.73
C GLY A 75 -0.50 12.64 -13.21
N ALA A 76 -0.29 13.66 -14.03
CA ALA A 76 -0.03 13.54 -15.46
C ALA A 76 1.38 14.06 -15.72
N TRP A 77 2.17 13.25 -16.42
CA TRP A 77 3.52 13.59 -16.81
C TRP A 77 3.64 13.47 -18.33
N ASP A 78 4.10 14.55 -18.96
CA ASP A 78 4.33 14.60 -20.39
C ASP A 78 5.82 14.84 -20.66
N SER A 79 6.55 13.74 -20.81
CA SER A 79 7.98 13.72 -21.16
C SER A 79 8.32 14.48 -22.45
N VAL A 80 7.35 14.74 -23.34
CA VAL A 80 7.57 15.49 -24.58
C VAL A 80 7.57 16.99 -24.33
N GLN A 81 6.75 17.45 -23.38
CA GLN A 81 6.58 18.87 -23.07
C GLN A 81 7.49 19.35 -21.93
N SER A 82 7.66 18.53 -20.89
CA SER A 82 8.56 18.81 -19.77
C SER A 82 8.88 17.52 -19.01
N ASP A 83 10.18 17.21 -18.88
CA ASP A 83 10.65 16.06 -18.09
C ASP A 83 10.67 16.35 -16.58
N GLU A 84 10.49 17.61 -16.19
CA GLU A 84 10.74 18.06 -14.81
C GLU A 84 9.47 18.29 -14.00
N LEU A 85 8.30 18.37 -14.64
CA LEU A 85 7.05 18.77 -13.96
C LEU A 85 5.96 17.71 -14.09
N VAL A 86 5.25 17.49 -12.99
CA VAL A 86 4.02 16.70 -12.97
C VAL A 86 2.85 17.61 -12.61
N GLN A 87 1.78 17.54 -13.41
CA GLN A 87 0.53 18.23 -13.12
C GLN A 87 -0.45 17.25 -12.49
N THR A 88 -1.06 17.57 -11.35
CA THR A 88 -2.10 16.70 -10.78
C THR A 88 -3.41 16.82 -11.56
N LEU A 89 -4.07 15.69 -11.79
CA LEU A 89 -5.40 15.61 -12.39
C LEU A 89 -6.52 15.54 -11.35
N ALA A 90 -6.23 14.92 -10.19
CA ALA A 90 -7.10 14.89 -9.03
C ALA A 90 -6.26 14.75 -7.75
N VAL A 91 -6.70 15.40 -6.68
CA VAL A 91 -6.02 15.40 -5.38
C VAL A 91 -7.05 15.24 -4.28
N ALA A 92 -6.80 14.33 -3.35
CA ALA A 92 -7.52 14.20 -2.09
C ALA A 92 -6.55 14.36 -0.91
N ILE A 93 -6.90 15.25 0.02
CA ILE A 93 -6.19 15.48 1.27
C ILE A 93 -7.17 15.29 2.42
N ASP A 94 -6.81 14.45 3.39
CA ASP A 94 -7.65 14.13 4.56
C ASP A 94 -9.07 13.69 4.13
N GLY A 95 -9.16 12.88 3.06
CA GLY A 95 -10.40 12.36 2.50
C GLY A 95 -11.25 13.36 1.70
N ARG A 96 -10.75 14.57 1.44
CA ARG A 96 -11.46 15.64 0.73
C ARG A 96 -10.75 16.03 -0.55
N ASN A 97 -11.52 16.27 -1.61
CA ASN A 97 -10.96 16.75 -2.87
C ASN A 97 -10.50 18.19 -2.73
N VAL A 98 -9.30 18.49 -3.25
CA VAL A 98 -8.70 19.82 -3.24
C VAL A 98 -8.29 20.23 -4.65
N ALA A 99 -7.90 21.51 -4.81
CA ALA A 99 -7.44 22.02 -6.08
C ALA A 99 -6.18 21.30 -6.57
N ASN A 100 -6.07 21.14 -7.89
CA ASN A 100 -4.89 20.60 -8.54
C ASN A 100 -3.69 21.55 -8.39
N PHE A 101 -2.50 20.96 -8.36
CA PHE A 101 -1.23 21.67 -8.30
C PHE A 101 -0.21 21.02 -9.24
N THR A 102 0.91 21.70 -9.42
CA THR A 102 2.06 21.20 -10.19
C THR A 102 3.23 21.08 -9.24
N TYR A 103 4.06 20.05 -9.42
CA TYR A 103 5.25 19.83 -8.60
C TYR A 103 6.41 19.30 -9.43
N ASP A 104 7.62 19.48 -8.91
CA ASP A 104 8.85 19.03 -9.54
C ASP A 104 9.01 17.50 -9.40
N LEU A 105 9.30 16.84 -10.52
CA LEU A 105 9.57 15.41 -10.58
C LEU A 105 10.97 15.03 -10.06
N PRO A 106 12.06 15.76 -10.40
CA PRO A 106 13.41 15.37 -9.99
C PRO A 106 13.54 15.27 -8.47
N ASN A 107 14.33 14.31 -8.00
CA ASN A 107 14.58 14.05 -6.57
C ASN A 107 13.33 13.69 -5.74
N SER A 108 12.21 13.37 -6.40
CA SER A 108 10.99 12.86 -5.74
C SER A 108 10.91 11.33 -5.80
N PRO A 109 10.12 10.69 -4.92
CA PRO A 109 9.79 9.28 -5.08
C PRO A 109 8.99 9.02 -6.37
N CYS A 110 8.25 10.00 -6.91
CA CYS A 110 7.50 9.87 -8.16
C CYS A 110 8.42 9.65 -9.36
N ALA A 111 9.65 10.18 -9.37
CA ALA A 111 10.63 9.91 -10.43
C ALA A 111 10.96 8.41 -10.52
N GLN A 112 10.94 7.71 -9.38
CA GLN A 112 11.18 6.25 -9.33
C GLN A 112 9.98 5.46 -9.88
N VAL A 113 8.77 6.03 -9.80
CA VAL A 113 7.53 5.40 -10.29
C VAL A 113 7.50 5.39 -11.80
N ILE A 114 7.81 6.54 -12.40
CA ILE A 114 7.76 6.78 -13.85
C ILE A 114 8.76 5.89 -14.61
N ASP A 115 9.85 5.47 -13.98
CA ASP A 115 10.81 4.48 -14.51
C ASP A 115 10.29 3.01 -14.46
N ARG A 116 8.96 2.83 -14.54
CA ARG A 116 8.19 1.58 -14.73
C ARG A 116 8.00 0.68 -13.50
N LYS A 117 8.21 1.15 -12.28
CA LYS A 117 8.03 0.29 -11.10
C LYS A 117 7.13 0.93 -10.06
N THR A 118 6.17 0.15 -9.58
CA THR A 118 5.52 0.47 -8.30
C THR A 118 6.59 0.55 -7.23
N CYS A 119 6.62 1.65 -6.49
CA CYS A 119 7.55 1.84 -5.38
C CYS A 119 6.78 2.00 -4.07
N VAL A 120 7.35 1.46 -2.99
CA VAL A 120 6.77 1.46 -1.66
C VAL A 120 7.86 1.85 -0.67
N TYR A 121 7.62 2.94 0.05
CA TYR A 121 8.46 3.42 1.13
C TYR A 121 7.62 3.44 2.41
N PRO A 122 7.72 2.42 3.27
CA PRO A 122 6.83 2.30 4.43
C PRO A 122 7.16 3.28 5.57
N SER A 123 8.35 3.88 5.57
CA SER A 123 8.77 4.87 6.57
C SER A 123 9.98 5.69 6.08
N ARG A 124 10.31 6.77 6.81
CA ARG A 124 11.53 7.59 6.61
C ARG A 124 11.61 8.26 5.24
N LEU A 125 10.47 8.49 4.60
CA LEU A 125 10.41 9.05 3.24
C LEU A 125 11.19 10.37 3.10
N ARG A 126 10.96 11.32 4.01
CA ARG A 126 11.66 12.62 4.02
C ARG A 126 13.18 12.53 4.21
N ALA A 127 13.68 11.46 4.84
CA ALA A 127 15.11 11.24 4.99
C ALA A 127 15.74 10.62 3.72
N LEU A 128 14.95 9.89 2.94
CA LEU A 128 15.37 9.32 1.66
C LEU A 128 15.31 10.35 0.52
N PHE A 129 14.36 11.28 0.60
CA PHE A 129 14.14 12.35 -0.37
C PHE A 129 14.18 13.72 0.36
N PRO A 130 15.36 14.15 0.85
CA PRO A 130 15.49 15.41 1.60
C PRO A 130 15.25 16.64 0.72
N ASP A 131 15.48 16.51 -0.58
CA ASP A 131 15.41 17.61 -1.55
C ASP A 131 14.04 17.75 -2.21
N ASP A 132 13.04 16.96 -1.80
CA ASP A 132 11.66 17.07 -2.27
C ASP A 132 10.85 18.03 -1.36
N PRO A 133 10.57 19.27 -1.81
CA PRO A 133 9.90 20.26 -0.98
C PRO A 133 8.45 19.87 -0.64
N LEU A 134 7.75 19.17 -1.54
CA LEU A 134 6.36 18.76 -1.34
C LEU A 134 6.26 17.77 -0.19
N LEU A 135 7.19 16.82 -0.11
CA LEU A 135 7.24 15.86 0.99
C LEU A 135 7.54 16.51 2.34
N GLN A 136 8.38 17.56 2.36
CA GLN A 136 8.66 18.31 3.57
C GLN A 136 7.43 19.10 4.03
N GLU A 137 6.75 19.79 3.10
CA GLU A 137 5.52 20.54 3.38
C GLU A 137 4.41 19.62 3.91
N PHE A 138 4.23 18.46 3.28
CA PHE A 138 3.22 17.47 3.68
C PHE A 138 3.60 16.68 4.94
N CYS A 139 4.83 16.84 5.43
CA CYS A 139 5.37 16.05 6.54
C CYS A 139 5.17 14.54 6.34
N ALA A 140 5.33 14.05 5.10
CA ALA A 140 5.03 12.68 4.73
C ALA A 140 6.06 11.69 5.31
N GLU A 141 5.60 10.58 5.88
CA GLU A 141 6.47 9.53 6.44
C GLU A 141 6.60 8.30 5.55
N SER A 142 5.58 8.04 4.73
CA SER A 142 5.49 6.87 3.85
C SER A 142 4.91 7.25 2.50
N TYR A 143 5.18 6.42 1.48
CA TYR A 143 4.74 6.63 0.11
C TYR A 143 4.47 5.30 -0.59
N VAL A 144 3.43 5.28 -1.41
CA VAL A 144 3.19 4.23 -2.41
C VAL A 144 2.87 4.94 -3.72
N GLY A 145 3.59 4.56 -4.78
CA GLY A 145 3.35 5.09 -6.12
C GLY A 145 3.29 3.94 -7.14
N CYS A 146 2.39 4.04 -8.09
CA CYS A 146 2.21 3.06 -9.16
C CYS A 146 2.10 3.79 -10.49
N PRO A 147 2.89 3.40 -11.51
CA PRO A 147 2.82 4.05 -12.81
C PRO A 147 1.50 3.73 -13.52
N LEU A 148 0.97 4.72 -14.22
CA LEU A 148 -0.11 4.59 -15.19
C LEU A 148 0.49 4.59 -16.59
N PHE A 149 0.07 3.65 -17.42
CA PHE A 149 0.61 3.47 -18.77
C PHE A 149 -0.44 3.78 -19.84
N ASP A 150 0.01 4.36 -20.96
CA ASP A 150 -0.79 4.44 -22.18
C ASP A 150 -0.86 3.09 -22.93
N GLU A 151 -1.58 3.05 -24.04
CA GLU A 151 -1.74 1.87 -24.89
C GLU A 151 -0.41 1.38 -25.50
N ASP A 152 0.59 2.26 -25.62
CA ASP A 152 1.93 1.96 -26.12
C ASP A 152 2.90 1.53 -24.99
N GLY A 153 2.44 1.47 -23.73
CA GLY A 153 3.24 1.09 -22.58
C GLY A 153 4.23 2.16 -22.12
N ARG A 154 3.97 3.44 -22.45
CA ARG A 154 4.69 4.60 -21.92
C ARG A 154 4.03 5.07 -20.62
N ALA A 155 4.85 5.42 -19.62
CA ALA A 155 4.33 6.01 -18.39
C ALA A 155 3.76 7.40 -18.69
N VAL A 156 2.54 7.66 -18.26
CA VAL A 156 1.82 8.94 -18.46
C VAL A 156 1.39 9.57 -17.13
N GLY A 157 1.56 8.87 -16.00
CA GLY A 157 1.18 9.31 -14.67
C GLY A 157 1.61 8.36 -13.56
#